data_AF-A0A091VHX5-F1
#
_entry.id   AF-A0A091VHX5-F1
#
_cell.length_a   1.000
_cell.length_b   1.000
_cell.length_c   1.000
_cell.angle_alpha   90.00
_cell.angle_beta   90.00
_cell.angle_gamma   90.00
#
_symmetry.space_group_name_H-M   'P 1'
#
loop_
_entity.id
_entity.type
_entity.pdbx_description
1 polymer ?
#
loop_
_entity_poly.entity_id
_entity_poly.type
_entity_poly.pdbx_seq_one_letter_code
_entity_poly.pdbx_strand_id
1 'polypeptide(L)' 'AGCGVPTISPSVHDSERIINGQNAVAGSWPWQVSLQ' A
#
# COMPACT_ATOMS: atom_id res chain seq x y z
N ALA A 1 17.62 8.46 0.54
CA ALA A 1 16.39 7.70 0.27
C ALA A 1 16.14 7.72 -1.24
N GLY A 2 15.82 6.58 -1.84
CA GLY A 2 15.50 6.45 -3.27
C GLY A 2 13.99 6.56 -3.54
N CYS A 3 13.58 6.50 -4.81
CA CYS A 3 12.16 6.38 -5.17
C CYS A 3 11.60 5.00 -4.76
N GLY A 4 10.27 4.90 -4.61
CA GLY A 4 9.61 3.62 -4.32
C GLY A 4 9.79 3.09 -2.91
N VAL A 5 10.47 3.82 -2.02
CA VAL A 5 10.65 3.44 -0.61
C VAL A 5 9.63 4.20 0.24
N PRO A 6 8.59 3.54 0.76
CA PRO A 6 7.62 4.20 1.61
C PRO A 6 8.19 4.41 3.02
N THR A 7 7.93 5.59 3.60
CA THR A 7 8.25 5.88 5.01
C THR A 7 7.40 5.03 5.97
N ILE A 8 6.20 4.63 5.54
CA ILE A 8 5.29 3.75 6.28
C ILE A 8 5.25 2.41 5.55
N SER A 9 5.71 1.34 6.20
CA SER A 9 5.73 0.00 5.59
C SER A 9 4.30 -0.48 5.29
N PRO A 10 4.00 -0.96 4.07
CA PRO A 10 2.70 -1.52 3.75
C PRO A 10 2.49 -2.86 4.47
N SER A 11 1.26 -3.11 4.89
CA SER A 11 0.86 -4.43 5.39
C SER A 11 0.59 -5.35 4.20
N VAL A 12 1.53 -6.25 3.89
CA VAL A 12 1.45 -7.20 2.76
C VAL A 12 1.49 -8.67 3.20
N HIS A 13 1.45 -8.95 4.51
CA HIS A 13 1.50 -10.32 5.02
C HIS A 13 0.17 -11.07 4.78
N ASP A 14 0.27 -12.36 4.46
CA ASP A 14 -0.76 -13.39 4.33
C ASP A 14 -2.06 -12.99 3.61
N SER A 15 -1.96 -12.78 2.29
CA SER A 15 -3.10 -12.66 1.39
C SER A 15 -3.71 -14.00 0.95
N GLU A 16 -3.41 -15.12 1.63
CA GLU A 16 -3.52 -16.49 1.09
C GLU A 16 -4.94 -16.93 0.65
N ARG A 17 -5.98 -16.10 0.85
CA ARG A 17 -7.38 -16.40 0.51
C ARG A 17 -8.15 -15.19 -0.05
N ILE A 18 -7.48 -14.09 -0.38
CA ILE A 18 -8.11 -12.78 -0.53
C ILE A 18 -8.83 -12.62 -1.90
N ILE A 19 -10.17 -12.65 -1.91
CA ILE A 19 -10.98 -12.06 -3.00
C ILE A 19 -11.48 -10.69 -2.52
N ASN A 20 -11.28 -9.64 -3.35
CA ASN A 20 -11.53 -8.19 -3.08
C ASN A 20 -10.51 -7.43 -2.20
N GLY A 21 -9.35 -8.03 -1.88
CA GLY A 21 -8.26 -7.28 -1.25
C GLY A 21 -8.48 -6.95 0.23
N GLN A 22 -7.72 -5.97 0.70
CA GLN A 22 -7.80 -5.41 2.05
C GLN A 22 -7.48 -3.91 1.97
N ASN A 23 -7.98 -3.14 2.93
CA ASN A 23 -7.64 -1.72 3.00
C ASN A 23 -6.15 -1.53 3.29
N ALA A 24 -5.51 -0.64 2.53
CA ALA A 24 -4.11 -0.30 2.75
C ALA A 24 -3.94 0.49 4.06
N VAL A 25 -2.75 0.37 4.65
CA VAL A 25 -2.32 1.28 5.71
C VAL A 25 -2.23 2.69 5.11
N ALA A 26 -2.85 3.67 5.77
CA ALA A 26 -2.86 5.04 5.27
C ALA A 26 -1.42 5.56 5.07
N GLY A 27 -1.13 6.09 3.89
CA GLY A 27 0.20 6.62 3.55
C GLY A 27 1.26 5.55 3.23
N SER A 28 0.95 4.25 3.29
CA SER A 28 1.91 3.20 2.92
C SER A 28 2.19 3.10 1.42
N TRP A 29 1.40 3.81 0.61
CA TRP A 29 1.55 3.93 -0.84
C TRP A 29 1.73 5.41 -1.23
N PRO A 30 2.91 5.99 -1.03
CA PRO A 30 3.12 7.44 -1.16
C PRO A 30 3.03 7.96 -2.60
N TRP A 31 3.03 7.06 -3.58
CA TRP A 31 2.82 7.39 -5.00
C TRP A 31 1.36 7.29 -5.43
N GLN A 32 0.43 6.94 -4.54
CA GLN A 32 -1.00 6.88 -4.88
C GLN A 32 -1.53 8.30 -5.11
N VAL A 33 -2.20 8.47 -6.25
CA VAL A 33 -2.87 9.71 -6.63
C VAL A 33 -4.28 9.40 -7.12
N SER A 34 -5.18 10.37 -7.02
CA SER A 34 -6.53 10.31 -7.57
C SER A 34 -6.75 11.58 -8.39
N LEU A 35 -7.20 11.43 -9.63
CA LEU A 35 -7.58 12.54 -10.50
C LEU A 35 -9.10 12.73 -10.40
N GLN A 36 -9.54 13.98 -10.50
CA GLN A 36 -10.95 14.37 -10.42
C GLN A 36 -11.57 14.53 -11.81
#